data_AF-A0A177QI06-F1
#
_entry.id   AF-A0A177QI06-F1
#
_cell.length_a   1.000
_cell.length_b   1.000
_cell.length_c   1.000
_cell.angle_alpha   90.00
_cell.angle_beta   90.00
_cell.angle_gamma   90.00
#
_symmetry.space_group_name_H-M   'P 1'
#
loop_
_entity.id
_entity.type
_entity.pdbx_description
1 polymer ?
#
loop_
_entity_poly.entity_id
_entity_poly.type
_entity_poly.pdbx_seq_one_letter_code
_entity_poly.pdbx_strand_id
1 'polypeptide(L)'
;MKERIKVTDQEKLTLLYERFRDVCLVEKEVWKEIFMPREVTQGPVRTNMQDRYDVEIDDSAIEDALDANIPRGSQALAAAIEEYRTHISFYRKA
;
A
#
# COMPACT_ATOMS: atom_id res chain seq x y z
N MET A 1 -12.77 15.06 11.34
CA MET A 1 -11.35 14.67 11.22
C MET A 1 -11.36 13.20 10.87
N LYS A 2 -10.91 12.78 9.69
CA LYS A 2 -10.92 11.36 9.34
C LYS A 2 -9.86 10.66 10.20
N GLU A 3 -10.29 9.85 11.15
CA GLU A 3 -9.41 9.02 11.96
C GLU A 3 -8.72 8.00 11.04
N ARG A 4 -7.45 8.29 10.71
CA ARG A 4 -6.56 7.38 10.00
C ARG A 4 -5.81 6.58 11.05
N ILE A 5 -5.98 5.26 11.06
CA ILE A 5 -5.33 4.38 12.06
C ILE A 5 -4.04 3.86 11.45
N LYS A 6 -2.89 4.21 12.04
CA LYS A 6 -1.59 3.67 11.60
C LYS A 6 -1.57 2.15 11.78
N VAL A 7 -1.22 1.44 10.72
CA VAL A 7 -1.08 -0.02 10.76
C VAL A 7 0.30 -0.35 11.30
N THR A 8 0.35 -1.02 12.44
CA THR A 8 1.59 -1.49 13.08
C THR A 8 1.70 -3.00 13.13
N ASP A 9 0.64 -3.70 12.73
CA ASP A 9 0.57 -5.16 12.69
C ASP A 9 1.46 -5.71 11.57
N GLN A 10 2.40 -6.59 11.92
CA GLN A 10 3.45 -7.07 10.99
C GLN A 10 2.89 -7.96 9.88
N GLU A 11 1.86 -8.77 10.16
CA GLU A 11 1.21 -9.62 9.16
C GLU A 11 0.48 -8.75 8.13
N LYS A 12 -0.28 -7.75 8.60
CA LYS A 12 -0.94 -6.77 7.73
C LYS A 12 0.05 -5.90 6.96
N LEU A 13 1.12 -5.44 7.59
CA LEU A 13 2.15 -4.66 6.91
C LEU A 13 2.76 -5.44 5.75
N THR A 14 3.05 -6.73 5.94
CA THR A 14 3.57 -7.60 4.88
C THR A 14 2.62 -7.61 3.68
N LEU A 15 1.33 -7.86 3.92
CA LEU A 15 0.31 -7.83 2.87
C LEU A 15 0.19 -6.44 2.21
N LEU A 16 0.28 -5.37 2.98
CA LEU A 16 0.21 -4.00 2.47
C LEU A 16 1.42 -3.66 1.60
N TYR A 17 2.63 -4.07 1.95
CA TYR A 17 3.81 -3.90 1.10
C TYR A 17 3.70 -4.68 -0.21
N GLU A 18 3.18 -5.91 -0.16
CA GLU A 18 2.93 -6.71 -1.37
C GLU A 18 1.91 -6.03 -2.29
N ARG A 19 0.81 -5.51 -1.70
CA ARG A 19 -0.23 -4.79 -2.44
C ARG A 19 0.25 -3.45 -2.96
N PHE A 20 1.02 -2.71 -2.16
CA PHE A 20 1.64 -1.45 -2.55
C PHE A 20 2.49 -1.65 -3.79
N ARG A 21 3.35 -2.68 -3.80
CA ARG A 21 4.17 -3.04 -4.97
C ARG A 21 3.31 -3.30 -6.21
N ASP A 22 2.23 -4.06 -6.07
CA ASP A 22 1.33 -4.38 -7.19
C ASP A 22 0.64 -3.12 -7.72
N VAL A 23 0.11 -2.28 -6.83
CA VAL A 23 -0.55 -1.01 -7.20
C VAL A 23 0.42 -0.06 -7.90
N CYS A 24 1.65 0.07 -7.41
CA CYS A 24 2.70 0.88 -8.05
C CYS A 24 2.98 0.42 -9.49
N LEU A 25 2.90 -0.87 -9.78
CA LEU A 25 3.12 -1.42 -11.13
C LEU A 25 1.90 -1.29 -12.04
N VAL A 26 0.70 -1.25 -11.47
CA VAL A 26 -0.55 -1.11 -12.21
C VAL A 26 -0.82 0.35 -12.57
N GLU A 27 -0.80 1.26 -11.58
CA GLU A 27 -1.18 2.65 -11.78
C GLU A 27 -0.50 3.59 -10.78
N LYS A 28 0.47 4.37 -11.26
CA LYS A 28 1.25 5.33 -10.48
C LYS A 28 0.38 6.36 -9.76
N GLU A 29 -0.72 6.80 -10.34
CA GLU A 29 -1.52 7.88 -9.76
C GLU A 29 -2.25 7.46 -8.48
N VAL A 30 -2.42 6.15 -8.24
CA VAL A 30 -3.20 5.61 -7.12
C VAL A 30 -2.36 4.88 -6.07
N TRP A 31 -1.04 4.78 -6.23
CA TRP A 31 -0.15 4.14 -5.24
C TRP A 31 -0.25 4.71 -3.81
N LYS A 32 -0.71 5.96 -3.65
CA LYS A 32 -0.96 6.59 -2.34
C LYS A 32 -2.23 6.05 -1.65
N GLU A 33 -3.08 5.33 -2.36
CA GLU A 33 -4.30 4.73 -1.87
C GLU A 33 -4.40 3.25 -2.27
N ILE A 34 -4.12 2.36 -1.32
CA ILE A 34 -4.21 0.92 -1.51
C ILE A 34 -5.60 0.43 -1.13
N PHE A 35 -6.18 -0.39 -2.01
CA PHE A 35 -7.44 -1.08 -1.78
C PHE A 35 -7.16 -2.55 -1.52
N MET A 36 -7.53 -3.04 -0.34
CA MET A 36 -7.40 -4.47 -0.07
C MET A 36 -8.48 -5.25 -0.84
N PRO A 37 -8.11 -6.34 -1.54
CA PRO A 37 -9.09 -7.23 -2.15
C PRO A 37 -9.97 -7.86 -1.06
N ARG A 38 -11.26 -8.01 -1.34
CA ARG A 38 -12.21 -8.60 -0.40
C ARG A 38 -11.84 -10.06 -0.14
N GLU A 39 -11.79 -10.48 1.11
CA GLU A 39 -11.97 -11.90 1.42
C GLU A 39 -13.41 -12.26 1.03
N VAL A 40 -13.56 -12.93 -0.11
CA VAL A 40 -14.85 -13.43 -0.58
C VAL A 40 -15.20 -14.67 0.24
N THR A 41 -15.48 -14.49 1.53
CA THR A 41 -16.09 -15.56 2.33
C THR A 41 -17.53 -15.71 1.85
N GLN A 42 -17.80 -16.83 1.17
CA GLN A 42 -19.09 -17.18 0.59
C GLN A 42 -20.21 -17.08 1.63
N GLY A 43 -21.01 -16.03 1.55
CA GLY A 43 -22.20 -15.83 2.38
C GLY A 43 -23.00 -14.63 1.88
N PRO A 44 -24.28 -14.46 2.24
CA PRO A 44 -25.09 -13.34 1.79
C PRO A 44 -24.62 -12.05 2.48
N VAL A 45 -23.57 -11.41 1.97
CA VAL A 45 -22.92 -10.26 2.61
C VAL A 45 -23.64 -8.95 2.24
N ARG A 46 -24.41 -8.41 3.18
CA ARG A 46 -24.80 -7.00 3.22
C ARG A 46 -23.78 -6.20 4.05
N THR A 47 -22.60 -5.89 3.49
CA THR A 47 -21.71 -4.87 4.06
C THR A 47 -20.74 -4.33 2.98
N ASN A 48 -21.07 -3.17 2.43
CA ASN A 48 -20.30 -2.48 1.38
C ASN A 48 -19.05 -1.75 1.93
N MET A 49 -18.13 -2.43 2.62
CA MET A 49 -16.89 -1.79 3.09
C MET A 49 -15.68 -2.48 2.50
N GLN A 50 -15.08 -1.85 1.48
CA GLN A 50 -13.73 -2.17 1.03
C GLN A 50 -12.75 -1.42 1.93
N ASP A 51 -11.82 -2.14 2.55
CA ASP A 51 -10.78 -1.51 3.37
C ASP A 51 -9.83 -0.71 2.49
N ARG A 52 -9.74 0.59 2.82
CA ARG A 52 -8.88 1.56 2.16
C ARG A 52 -7.71 1.90 3.07
N TYR A 53 -6.52 1.91 2.49
CA TYR A 53 -5.29 2.27 3.18
C TYR A 53 -4.62 3.43 2.44
N ASP A 54 -4.24 4.43 3.21
CA ASP A 54 -3.42 5.55 2.76
C ASP A 54 -1.96 5.16 2.94
N VAL A 55 -1.13 5.47 1.95
CA VAL A 55 0.34 5.32 2.03
C VAL A 55 0.92 6.70 2.23
N GLU A 56 1.67 6.84 3.32
CA GLU A 56 2.43 8.04 3.62
C GLU A 56 3.91 7.70 3.49
N ILE A 57 4.63 8.54 2.74
CA ILE A 57 6.07 8.44 2.57
C ILE A 57 6.66 9.70 3.18
N ASP A 58 7.53 9.54 4.16
CA ASP A 58 8.11 10.66 4.93
C ASP A 58 9.03 11.56 4.08
N ASP A 59 9.56 11.05 2.95
CA ASP A 59 10.54 11.73 2.13
C ASP A 59 10.20 11.66 0.62
N SER A 60 10.16 12.81 -0.04
CA SER A 60 9.82 12.90 -1.46
C SER A 60 10.90 12.33 -2.39
N ALA A 61 12.16 12.22 -1.95
CA ALA A 61 13.20 11.54 -2.73
C ALA A 61 12.96 10.02 -2.79
N ILE A 62 12.31 9.46 -1.76
CA ILE A 62 11.91 8.04 -1.75
C ILE A 62 10.76 7.82 -2.74
N GLU A 63 9.81 8.76 -2.81
CA GLU A 63 8.77 8.72 -3.85
C GLU A 63 9.41 8.68 -5.25
N ASP A 64 10.36 9.57 -5.53
CA ASP A 64 11.07 9.59 -6.83
C ASP A 64 11.87 8.30 -7.08
N ALA A 65 12.54 7.77 -6.04
CA ALA A 65 13.28 6.52 -6.13
C ALA A 65 12.37 5.33 -6.44
N LEU A 66 11.22 5.21 -5.77
CA LEU A 66 10.25 4.17 -6.06
C LEU A 66 9.71 4.32 -7.48
N ASP A 67 9.38 5.55 -7.90
CA ASP A 67 8.90 5.85 -9.25
C ASP A 67 9.89 5.44 -10.34
N ALA A 68 11.17 5.76 -10.16
CA ALA A 68 12.24 5.37 -11.06
C ALA A 68 12.41 3.83 -11.16
N ASN A 69 11.97 3.09 -10.14
CA ASN A 69 12.00 1.63 -10.11
C ASN A 69 10.72 0.96 -10.63
N ILE A 70 9.58 1.68 -10.74
CA ILE A 70 8.35 1.17 -11.38
C ILE A 70 8.61 0.62 -12.80
N PRO A 71 9.23 1.36 -13.74
CA PRO A 71 9.48 0.85 -15.10
C PRO A 71 10.52 -0.27 -15.14
N ARG A 72 11.30 -0.47 -14.06
CA ARG A 72 12.27 -1.57 -13.93
C ARG A 72 11.61 -2.88 -13.50
N GLY A 73 10.34 -2.85 -13.12
CA GLY A 73 9.54 -4.02 -12.78
C GLY A 73 9.55 -4.37 -11.30
N SER A 74 8.83 -5.45 -10.96
CA SER A 74 8.50 -5.82 -9.58
C SER A 74 9.69 -6.13 -8.68
N GLN A 75 10.78 -6.66 -9.23
CA GLN A 75 11.98 -7.00 -8.45
C GLN A 75 12.73 -5.76 -7.98
N ALA A 76 12.94 -4.79 -8.88
CA ALA A 76 13.60 -3.53 -8.56
C ALA A 76 12.77 -2.70 -7.57
N LEU A 77 11.45 -2.65 -7.80
CA LEU A 77 10.53 -1.97 -6.90
C LEU A 77 10.47 -2.63 -5.51
N ALA A 78 10.46 -3.97 -5.43
CA ALA A 78 10.49 -4.67 -4.15
C ALA A 78 11.75 -4.36 -3.34
N ALA A 79 12.91 -4.32 -4.01
CA ALA A 79 14.18 -3.96 -3.36
C ALA A 79 14.15 -2.52 -2.82
N ALA A 80 13.62 -1.56 -3.59
CA ALA A 80 13.48 -0.18 -3.15
C ALA A 80 12.49 -0.06 -1.98
N ILE A 81 11.33 -0.73 -2.03
CA ILE A 81 10.36 -0.74 -0.93
C ILE A 81 10.98 -1.31 0.35
N GLU A 82 11.79 -2.37 0.24
CA GLU A 82 12.46 -2.98 1.38
C GLU A 82 13.55 -2.06 1.97
N GLU A 83 14.33 -1.38 1.13
CA GLU A 83 15.33 -0.40 1.53
C GLU A 83 14.69 0.79 2.28
N TYR A 84 13.54 1.28 1.79
CA TYR A 84 12.84 2.44 2.33
C TYR A 84 11.69 2.12 3.27
N ARG A 85 11.53 0.86 3.68
CA ARG A 85 10.38 0.40 4.49
C ARG A 85 10.14 1.24 5.75
N THR A 86 11.22 1.78 6.35
CA THR A 86 11.17 2.59 7.57
C THR A 86 10.53 3.96 7.35
N HIS A 87 10.52 4.44 6.10
CA HIS A 87 9.93 5.71 5.68
C HIS A 87 8.54 5.55 5.04
N ILE A 88 8.06 4.32 4.89
CA ILE A 88 6.76 4.01 4.31
C ILE A 88 5.82 3.61 5.44
N SER A 89 4.82 4.44 5.70
CA SER A 89 3.80 4.22 6.72
C SER A 89 2.44 3.98 6.08
N PHE A 90 1.71 2.98 6.55
CA PHE A 90 0.34 2.70 6.10
C PHE A 90 -0.69 3.11 7.13
N TYR A 91 -1.78 3.70 6.67
CA TYR A 91 -2.87 4.14 7.53
C TYR A 91 -4.22 3.64 7.00
N ARG A 92 -4.97 2.91 7.81
CA ARG A 92 -6.34 2.53 7.46
C ARG A 92 -7.27 3.74 7.51
N LYS A 93 -8.01 3.99 6.44
CA LYS A 93 -9.12 4.97 6.41
C LYS A 93 -10.35 4.33 7.07
N ALA A 94 -10.88 5.00 8.10
CA ALA A 94 -12.18 4.70 8.70
C ALA A 94 -13.35 5.15 7.80
#